data_AF-A0AAV5YQL3-F1
#
_entry.id   AF-A0AAV5YQL3-F1
#
_cell.length_a   1.000
_cell.length_b   1.000
_cell.length_c   1.000
_cell.angle_alpha   90.00
_cell.angle_beta   90.00
_cell.angle_gamma   90.00
#
_symmetry.space_group_name_H-M   'P 1'
#
loop_
_entity.id
_entity.type
_entity.pdbx_description
1 polymer ?
#
loop_
_entity_poly.entity_id
_entity_poly.type
_entity_poly.pdbx_seq_one_letter_code
_entity_poly.pdbx_strand_id
1 'polypeptide(L)'
;MSPPKPSAGRAARWAVTALTGALLVVAATQPVPAHAVLVRSTPSHRAVLGQAPERVDLWFNERLEPAYSTVTIWNDAGRQVDERDATVTADDPRRLTVTCATRAAGQYTVKYRVLSVDGHIVDSLFTFTVKGQRQ
;
A
#
# COMPACT_ATOMS: atom_id res chain seq x y z
N MET A 1 9.75 37.02 59.28
CA MET A 1 10.57 36.83 58.06
C MET A 1 9.70 36.11 57.04
N SER A 2 9.09 36.81 56.08
CA SER A 2 8.18 36.20 55.09
C SER A 2 8.93 35.94 53.78
N PRO A 3 8.71 34.79 53.10
CA PRO A 3 9.43 34.47 51.88
C PRO A 3 9.00 35.36 50.70
N PRO A 4 9.91 35.69 49.76
CA PRO A 4 9.59 36.51 48.60
C PRO A 4 8.68 35.76 47.61
N LYS A 5 7.64 36.45 47.13
CA LYS A 5 6.74 35.91 46.09
C LYS A 5 7.48 35.88 44.74
N PRO A 6 7.37 34.79 43.95
CA PRO A 6 8.04 34.68 42.66
C PRO A 6 7.53 35.75 41.68
N SER A 7 8.46 36.41 40.97
CA SER A 7 8.17 37.48 40.01
C SER A 7 7.40 36.95 38.79
N ALA A 8 6.22 37.51 38.54
CA ALA A 8 5.28 37.11 37.47
C ALA A 8 5.90 36.98 36.06
N GLY A 9 6.96 37.73 35.75
CA GLY A 9 7.60 37.73 34.44
C GLY A 9 8.35 36.44 34.07
N ARG A 10 8.79 35.63 35.05
CA ARG A 10 9.42 34.33 34.75
C ARG A 10 8.35 33.31 34.38
N ALA A 11 7.26 33.22 35.14
CA ALA A 11 6.14 32.32 34.88
C ALA A 11 5.51 32.55 33.49
N ALA A 12 5.35 33.82 33.08
CA ALA A 12 4.80 34.16 31.77
C ALA A 12 5.69 33.67 30.60
N ARG A 13 7.03 33.73 30.73
CA ARG A 13 7.96 33.27 29.69
C ARG A 13 7.94 31.75 29.54
N TRP A 14 7.83 31.00 30.64
CA TRP A 14 7.68 29.54 30.60
C TRP A 14 6.36 29.12 29.94
N ALA A 15 5.27 29.85 30.21
CA ALA A 15 3.98 29.59 29.61
C ALA A 15 3.99 29.78 28.08
N VAL A 16 4.62 30.85 27.58
CA VAL A 16 4.74 31.11 26.13
C VAL A 16 5.59 30.04 25.45
N THR A 17 6.75 29.70 26.00
CA THR A 17 7.61 28.64 25.44
C THR A 17 6.91 27.29 25.40
N ALA A 18 6.15 26.94 26.46
CA ALA A 18 5.36 25.71 26.49
C ALA A 18 4.25 25.72 25.43
N LEU A 19 3.57 26.85 25.24
CA LEU A 19 2.52 26.98 24.22
C LEU A 19 3.09 26.84 22.79
N THR A 20 4.20 27.52 22.50
CA THR A 20 4.86 27.43 21.20
C THR A 20 5.40 26.03 20.94
N GLY A 21 5.99 25.38 21.95
CA GLY A 21 6.42 23.99 21.87
C GLY A 21 5.25 23.04 21.59
N ALA A 22 4.13 23.18 22.30
CA ALA A 22 2.94 22.39 22.07
C ALA A 22 2.35 22.60 20.66
N LEU A 23 2.33 23.84 20.17
CA LEU A 23 1.83 24.16 18.82
C LEU A 23 2.71 23.55 17.72
N LEU A 24 4.03 23.56 17.90
CA LEU A 24 4.97 22.92 16.98
C LEU A 24 4.82 21.39 16.94
N VAL A 25 4.54 20.76 18.09
CA VAL A 25 4.29 19.31 18.17
C VAL A 25 2.99 18.94 17.43
N VAL A 26 1.92 19.71 17.60
CA VAL A 26 0.64 19.48 16.90
C VAL A 26 0.79 19.72 15.39
N ALA A 27 1.55 20.72 14.97
CA ALA A 27 1.80 20.98 13.55
C ALA A 27 2.66 19.89 12.86
N ALA A 28 3.40 19.09 13.64
CA ALA A 28 4.27 18.03 13.11
C ALA A 28 3.54 16.70 12.85
N THR A 29 2.26 16.56 13.20
CA THR A 29 1.53 15.30 12.94
C THR A 29 1.16 15.20 11.46
N GLN A 30 1.80 14.28 10.73
CA GLN A 30 1.39 13.94 9.37
C GLN A 30 0.21 12.94 9.42
N PRO A 31 -0.85 13.12 8.63
CA PRO A 31 -1.90 12.12 8.52
C PRO A 31 -1.33 10.85 7.90
N VAL A 32 -1.39 9.74 8.64
CA VAL A 32 -1.05 8.42 8.10
C VAL A 32 -2.27 7.92 7.32
N PRO A 33 -2.13 7.53 6.04
CA PRO A 33 -3.25 6.98 5.27
C PRO A 33 -3.68 5.65 5.91
N ALA A 34 -4.88 5.63 6.48
CA ALA A 34 -5.44 4.43 7.10
C ALA A 34 -5.78 3.33 6.08
N HIS A 35 -6.06 3.72 4.83
CA HIS A 35 -6.53 2.83 3.78
C HIS A 35 -5.37 2.07 3.12
N ALA A 36 -5.64 0.85 2.64
CA ALA A 36 -4.70 0.11 1.80
C ALA A 36 -4.40 0.83 0.47
N VAL A 37 -3.18 1.30 0.32
CA VAL A 37 -2.59 1.85 -0.90
C VAL A 37 -1.55 0.87 -1.43
N LEU A 38 -1.62 0.55 -2.72
CA LEU A 38 -0.60 -0.25 -3.39
C LEU A 38 0.72 0.56 -3.45
N VAL A 39 1.75 0.10 -2.74
CA VAL A 39 3.05 0.77 -2.67
C VAL A 39 4.08 0.16 -3.61
N ARG A 40 3.91 -1.11 -4.00
CA ARG A 40 4.79 -1.82 -4.92
C ARG A 40 4.05 -2.96 -5.60
N SER A 41 4.39 -3.23 -6.85
CA SER A 41 3.98 -4.45 -7.53
C SER A 41 5.14 -5.07 -8.31
N THR A 42 5.10 -6.39 -8.45
CA THR A 42 5.94 -7.16 -9.36
C THR A 42 5.01 -8.02 -10.22
N PRO A 43 4.90 -7.79 -11.54
CA PRO A 43 5.51 -6.71 -12.32
C PRO A 43 5.03 -5.32 -11.89
N SER A 44 5.85 -4.29 -12.14
CA SER A 44 5.46 -2.90 -11.89
C SER A 44 4.37 -2.45 -12.88
N HIS A 45 3.60 -1.44 -12.51
CA HIS A 45 2.62 -0.82 -13.42
C HIS A 45 3.32 -0.34 -14.70
N ARG A 46 2.77 -0.76 -15.84
CA ARG A 46 3.27 -0.55 -17.21
C ARG A 46 4.62 -1.17 -17.49
N ALA A 47 5.04 -2.15 -16.68
CA ALA A 47 6.23 -2.94 -16.97
C ALA A 47 6.11 -3.60 -18.35
N VAL A 48 7.24 -3.68 -19.04
CA VAL A 48 7.38 -4.41 -20.30
C VAL A 48 8.40 -5.51 -20.10
N LEU A 49 7.95 -6.76 -20.12
CA LEU A 49 8.73 -7.95 -19.80
C LEU A 49 9.12 -8.70 -21.07
N GLY A 50 10.29 -9.34 -21.05
CA GLY A 50 10.71 -10.26 -22.11
C GLY A 50 10.02 -11.63 -22.03
N GLN A 51 9.57 -12.03 -20.84
CA GLN A 51 8.89 -13.29 -20.57
C GLN A 51 7.74 -13.04 -19.57
N ALA A 52 6.71 -13.88 -19.62
CA ALA A 52 5.64 -13.81 -18.65
C ALA A 52 6.17 -14.13 -17.24
N PRO A 53 5.72 -13.40 -16.20
CA PRO A 53 6.14 -13.69 -14.83
C PRO A 53 5.50 -15.00 -14.37
N GLU A 54 6.10 -15.67 -13.38
CA GLU A 54 5.47 -16.83 -12.75
C GLU A 54 4.32 -16.41 -11.83
N ARG A 55 4.44 -15.24 -11.19
CA ARG A 55 3.50 -14.70 -10.22
C ARG A 55 3.35 -13.20 -10.38
N VAL A 56 2.22 -12.68 -9.91
CA VAL A 56 2.02 -11.26 -9.67
C VAL A 56 1.94 -11.04 -8.16
N ASP A 57 2.81 -10.16 -7.67
CA ASP A 57 2.88 -9.76 -6.26
C ASP A 57 2.50 -8.29 -6.10
N LEU A 58 1.72 -8.00 -5.06
CA LEU A 58 1.25 -6.68 -4.67
C LEU A 58 1.56 -6.44 -3.20
N TRP A 59 2.23 -5.33 -2.90
CA TRP A 59 2.49 -4.88 -1.54
C TRP A 59 1.71 -3.61 -1.24
N PHE A 60 1.08 -3.60 -0.08
CA PHE A 60 0.31 -2.48 0.43
C PHE A 60 1.00 -1.84 1.64
N ASN A 61 0.65 -0.61 1.96
CA ASN A 61 1.07 0.05 3.21
C ASN A 61 0.38 -0.55 4.45
N GLU A 62 -0.76 -1.23 4.27
CA GLU A 62 -1.59 -1.76 5.34
C GLU A 62 -1.77 -3.27 5.30
N ARG A 63 -2.08 -3.86 6.46
CA ARG A 63 -2.40 -5.29 6.57
C ARG A 63 -3.75 -5.55 5.91
N LEU A 64 -3.82 -6.67 5.19
CA LEU A 64 -5.01 -7.10 4.48
C LEU A 64 -5.78 -8.15 5.28
N GLU A 65 -7.10 -8.19 5.08
CA GLU A 65 -7.94 -9.30 5.53
C GLU A 65 -7.91 -10.41 4.45
N PRO A 66 -7.32 -11.60 4.69
CA PRO A 66 -7.13 -12.59 3.65
C PRO A 66 -8.42 -13.13 3.04
N ALA A 67 -9.49 -13.27 3.81
CA ALA A 67 -10.74 -13.84 3.31
C ALA A 67 -11.50 -12.89 2.34
N TYR A 68 -11.14 -11.60 2.34
CA TYR A 68 -11.81 -10.56 1.56
C TYR A 68 -10.88 -9.82 0.60
N SER A 69 -9.67 -10.32 0.41
CA SER A 69 -8.66 -9.73 -0.47
C SER A 69 -8.32 -10.67 -1.62
N THR A 70 -8.39 -10.17 -2.85
CA THR A 70 -8.18 -10.97 -4.06
C THR A 70 -7.50 -10.16 -5.15
N VAL A 71 -6.77 -10.86 -6.01
CA VAL A 71 -6.13 -10.32 -7.21
C VAL A 71 -6.32 -11.32 -8.35
N THR A 72 -6.54 -10.81 -9.56
CA THR A 72 -6.77 -11.61 -10.77
C THR A 72 -6.00 -11.03 -11.94
N ILE A 73 -5.60 -11.89 -12.88
CA ILE A 73 -4.85 -11.53 -14.07
C ILE A 73 -5.72 -11.79 -15.29
N TRP A 74 -5.88 -10.80 -16.16
CA TRP A 74 -6.70 -10.86 -17.36
C TRP A 74 -5.87 -10.54 -18.59
N ASN A 75 -6.07 -11.27 -19.69
CA ASN A 75 -5.47 -10.91 -20.97
C ASN A 75 -6.34 -9.90 -21.74
N ASP A 76 -5.83 -9.43 -22.87
CA ASP A 76 -6.51 -8.51 -23.80
C ASP A 76 -7.82 -9.05 -24.38
N ALA A 77 -7.96 -10.36 -24.51
CA ALA A 77 -9.20 -11.04 -24.90
C ALA A 77 -10.25 -11.11 -23.76
N GLY A 78 -9.98 -10.52 -22.60
CA GLY A 78 -10.90 -10.53 -21.45
C GLY A 78 -11.01 -11.88 -20.75
N ARG A 79 -10.03 -12.78 -20.95
CA ARG A 79 -9.95 -14.08 -20.27
C ARG A 79 -9.10 -13.96 -19.01
N GLN A 80 -9.58 -14.50 -17.91
CA GLN A 80 -8.79 -14.69 -16.70
C GLN A 80 -7.70 -15.75 -16.96
N VAL A 81 -6.45 -15.43 -16.66
CA VAL A 81 -5.23 -16.21 -16.97
C VAL A 81 -4.36 -16.44 -15.74
N ASP A 82 -4.97 -16.44 -14.56
CA ASP A 82 -4.38 -16.87 -13.29
C ASP A 82 -4.89 -18.24 -12.84
N GLU A 83 -4.23 -18.82 -11.83
CA GLU A 83 -4.59 -20.13 -11.25
C GLU A 83 -5.71 -20.06 -10.19
N ARG A 84 -6.28 -18.88 -9.94
CA ARG A 84 -7.29 -18.64 -8.89
C ARG A 84 -6.82 -18.99 -7.48
N ASP A 85 -5.53 -18.83 -7.24
CA ASP A 85 -4.83 -19.11 -5.99
C ASP A 85 -4.43 -17.83 -5.24
N ALA A 86 -5.15 -16.73 -5.49
CA ALA A 86 -4.87 -15.45 -4.87
C ALA A 86 -4.87 -15.57 -3.34
N THR A 87 -3.79 -15.14 -2.70
CA THR A 87 -3.63 -15.27 -1.25
C THR A 87 -2.80 -14.15 -0.65
N VAL A 88 -3.14 -13.76 0.57
CA VAL A 88 -2.28 -12.93 1.40
C VAL A 88 -1.20 -13.83 2.00
N THR A 89 0.07 -13.48 1.84
CA THR A 89 1.15 -14.38 2.23
C THR A 89 1.31 -14.46 3.76
N ALA A 90 1.69 -15.63 4.26
CA ALA A 90 1.83 -15.85 5.71
C ALA A 90 3.04 -15.12 6.31
N ASP A 91 4.07 -14.86 5.50
CA ASP A 91 5.30 -14.15 5.87
C ASP A 91 5.14 -12.62 5.84
N ASP A 92 4.21 -12.09 5.04
CA ASP A 92 3.92 -10.67 4.93
C ASP A 92 2.41 -10.42 4.77
N PRO A 93 1.70 -10.02 5.84
CA PRO A 93 0.26 -9.77 5.78
C PRO A 93 -0.15 -8.54 4.97
N ARG A 94 0.83 -7.81 4.39
CA ARG A 94 0.62 -6.71 3.45
C ARG A 94 0.86 -7.11 2.00
N ARG A 95 1.25 -8.38 1.76
CA ARG A 95 1.54 -8.91 0.43
C ARG A 95 0.41 -9.82 -0.05
N LEU A 96 -0.12 -9.50 -1.22
CA LEU A 96 -1.09 -10.30 -1.95
C LEU A 96 -0.43 -10.86 -3.21
N THR A 97 -0.50 -12.17 -3.42
CA THR A 97 0.12 -12.87 -4.54
C THR A 97 -0.90 -13.69 -5.32
N VAL A 98 -0.64 -13.93 -6.60
CA VAL A 98 -1.38 -14.87 -7.46
C VAL A 98 -0.48 -15.46 -8.53
N THR A 99 -0.70 -16.72 -8.89
CA THR A 99 0.07 -17.43 -9.93
C THR A 99 -0.43 -17.08 -11.32
N CYS A 100 0.52 -16.76 -12.21
CA CYS A 100 0.24 -16.45 -13.62
C CYS A 100 0.33 -17.74 -14.45
N ALA A 101 -0.81 -18.19 -14.97
CA ALA A 101 -0.92 -19.46 -15.68
C ALA A 101 -0.47 -19.39 -17.15
N THR A 102 -0.28 -18.18 -17.70
CA THR A 102 0.04 -17.97 -19.11
C THR A 102 1.50 -17.63 -19.35
N ARG A 103 2.03 -18.10 -20.48
CA ARG A 103 3.36 -17.75 -21.00
C ARG A 103 3.32 -16.95 -22.30
N ALA A 104 2.12 -16.56 -22.75
CA ALA A 104 1.93 -15.87 -24.00
C ALA A 104 2.51 -14.45 -23.96
N ALA A 105 2.82 -13.90 -25.13
CA ALA A 105 3.01 -12.47 -25.29
C ALA A 105 1.65 -11.78 -25.31
N GLY A 106 1.61 -10.52 -24.88
CA GLY A 106 0.38 -9.73 -24.86
C GLY A 106 0.37 -8.68 -23.77
N GLN A 107 -0.71 -7.90 -23.72
CA GLN A 107 -1.00 -7.01 -22.61
C GLN A 107 -1.87 -7.72 -21.58
N TYR A 108 -1.57 -7.49 -20.31
CA TYR A 108 -2.27 -8.07 -19.18
C TYR A 108 -2.79 -6.98 -18.26
N THR A 109 -3.96 -7.21 -17.68
CA THR A 109 -4.57 -6.38 -16.65
C THR A 109 -4.58 -7.14 -15.33
N VAL A 110 -3.95 -6.58 -14.31
CA VAL A 110 -4.03 -7.04 -12.93
C VAL A 110 -5.14 -6.26 -12.25
N LYS A 111 -6.18 -6.94 -11.78
CA LYS A 111 -7.27 -6.34 -11.01
C LYS A 111 -7.19 -6.84 -9.59
N TYR A 112 -7.30 -5.95 -8.61
CA TYR A 112 -7.32 -6.32 -7.20
C TYR A 112 -8.45 -5.62 -6.46
N ARG A 113 -8.96 -6.34 -5.46
CA ARG A 113 -9.93 -5.89 -4.46
C ARG A 113 -9.37 -6.27 -3.11
N VAL A 114 -9.11 -5.31 -2.24
CA VAL A 114 -8.51 -5.56 -0.93
C VAL A 114 -9.32 -4.92 0.19
N LEU A 115 -9.46 -5.64 1.30
CA LEU A 115 -10.00 -5.11 2.56
C LEU A 115 -8.82 -4.93 3.51
N SER A 116 -8.52 -3.69 3.91
CA SER A 116 -7.55 -3.45 4.99
C SER A 116 -8.16 -3.67 6.37
N VAL A 117 -7.30 -3.91 7.36
CA VAL A 117 -7.71 -4.04 8.77
C VAL A 117 -8.36 -2.78 9.36
N ASP A 118 -8.28 -1.64 8.66
CA ASP A 118 -8.98 -0.41 8.99
C ASP A 118 -10.47 -0.42 8.57
N GLY A 119 -10.91 -1.47 7.87
CA GLY A 119 -12.29 -1.68 7.43
C GLY A 119 -12.64 -1.13 6.05
N HIS A 120 -11.70 -0.54 5.32
CA HIS A 120 -11.96 0.02 3.99
C HIS A 120 -11.63 -0.97 2.86
N ILE A 121 -12.48 -0.96 1.84
CA ILE A 121 -12.28 -1.72 0.60
C ILE A 121 -11.65 -0.80 -0.44
N VAL A 122 -10.62 -1.30 -1.13
CA VAL A 122 -10.00 -0.65 -2.28
C VAL A 122 -10.08 -1.58 -3.48
N ASP A 123 -10.71 -1.08 -4.56
CA ASP A 123 -10.83 -1.73 -5.86
C ASP A 123 -10.02 -0.95 -6.89
N SER A 124 -9.08 -1.60 -7.57
CA SER A 124 -8.26 -0.95 -8.59
C SER A 124 -7.64 -1.96 -9.56
N LEU A 125 -6.95 -1.43 -10.59
CA LEU A 125 -6.26 -2.23 -11.60
C LEU A 125 -5.04 -1.52 -12.15
N PHE A 126 -4.13 -2.30 -12.73
CA PHE A 126 -3.03 -1.78 -13.55
C PHE A 126 -2.69 -2.78 -14.66
N THR A 127 -1.85 -2.36 -15.61
CA THR A 127 -1.43 -3.20 -16.73
C THR A 127 0.06 -3.48 -16.74
N PHE A 128 0.45 -4.60 -17.36
CA PHE A 128 1.83 -4.88 -17.80
C PHE A 128 1.80 -5.55 -19.18
N THR A 129 2.94 -5.61 -19.85
CA THR A 129 3.06 -6.18 -21.20
C THR A 129 4.17 -7.21 -21.25
N VAL A 130 3.93 -8.33 -21.93
CA VAL A 130 4.94 -9.35 -22.26
C VAL A 130 5.21 -9.29 -23.75
N LYS A 131 6.44 -9.01 -24.17
CA LYS A 131 6.83 -8.93 -25.59
C LYS A 131 6.95 -10.29 -26.27
N GLY A 132 7.13 -11.36 -25.49
CA GLY A 132 7.59 -12.65 -26.00
C GLY A 132 9.09 -12.62 -26.31
N GLN A 133 9.74 -13.77 -26.20
CA GLN A 133 11.11 -13.92 -26.68
C GLN A 133 11.08 -13.76 -28.21
N ARG A 134 11.93 -12.89 -28.76
CA ARG A 134 12.32 -13.05 -30.17
C ARG A 134 13.06 -14.38 -30.23
N GLN A 135 12.51 -15.33 -31.00
CA GLN A 135 13.27 -16.51 -31.43
C GLN A 135 14.44 -16.05 -32.29
#